data_AF-A0A914RK71-F1
#
_entry.id   AF-A0A914RK71-F1
#
_cell.length_a   1.000
_cell.length_b   1.000
_cell.length_c   1.000
_cell.angle_alpha   90.00
_cell.angle_beta   90.00
_cell.angle_gamma   90.00
#
_symmetry.space_group_name_H-M   'P 1'
#
loop_
_entity.id
_entity.type
_entity.pdbx_description
1 polymer ?
#
loop_
_entity_poly.entity_id
_entity_poly.type
_entity_poly.pdbx_seq_one_letter_code
_entity_poly.pdbx_strand_id
1 'polypeptide(L)'
;MAYKEYFTKYRDRIGKDVLYQLYLGLPRADLVASYLAMDIGVVTPKKDGMNLVAKEMLVCNPHAGLILSTGAGSEIQFSTAGFYNEENGDQCYKRVADLYDIQ
;
A
#
# COMPACT_ATOMS: atom_id res chain seq x y z
N MET A 1 13.10 10.66 -3.84
CA MET A 1 12.14 9.67 -4.39
C MET A 1 12.70 9.05 -5.65
N ALA A 2 12.95 7.74 -5.63
CA ALA A 2 13.70 7.01 -6.66
C ALA A 2 13.11 7.11 -8.09
N TYR A 3 11.79 7.29 -8.25
CA TYR A 3 11.19 7.48 -9.57
C TYR A 3 11.60 8.79 -10.26
N LYS A 4 11.96 9.84 -9.48
CA LYS A 4 12.40 11.12 -10.06
C LYS A 4 13.71 10.96 -10.83
N GLU A 5 14.64 10.18 -10.29
CA GLU A 5 15.92 9.89 -10.97
C GLU A 5 15.68 9.09 -12.25
N TYR A 6 14.76 8.12 -12.21
CA TYR A 6 14.37 7.34 -13.39
C TYR A 6 13.87 8.22 -14.54
N PHE A 7 12.89 9.10 -14.28
CA PHE A 7 12.35 9.98 -15.33
C PHE A 7 13.30 11.12 -15.72
N THR A 8 14.23 11.50 -14.83
CA THR A 8 15.28 12.44 -15.21
C THR A 8 16.20 11.82 -16.25
N LYS A 9 16.53 10.53 -16.09
CA LYS A 9 17.35 9.79 -17.05
C LYS A 9 16.59 9.41 -18.33
N TYR A 10 15.31 9.07 -18.22
CA TYR A 10 14.47 8.60 -19.32
C TYR A 10 13.23 9.48 -19.50
N ARG A 11 13.43 10.75 -19.88
CA ARG A 11 12.33 11.73 -20.03
C ARG A 11 11.31 11.34 -21.07
N ASP A 12 11.72 10.60 -22.10
CA ASP A 12 10.88 10.10 -23.18
C ASP A 12 9.89 9.01 -22.73
N ARG A 13 10.07 8.46 -21.53
CA ARG A 13 9.18 7.47 -20.90
C ARG A 13 8.07 8.08 -20.05
N ILE A 14 8.12 9.39 -19.77
CA ILE A 14 7.09 10.08 -18.98
C ILE A 14 5.72 9.86 -19.64
N GLY A 15 4.76 9.37 -18.85
CA GLY A 15 3.39 9.09 -19.31
C GLY A 15 3.23 7.81 -20.13
N LYS A 16 4.30 7.06 -20.39
CA LYS A 16 4.24 5.77 -21.11
C LYS A 16 4.34 4.57 -20.20
N ASP A 17 5.13 4.67 -19.14
CA ASP A 17 5.33 3.56 -18.22
C ASP A 17 4.29 3.60 -17.09
N VAL A 18 3.71 2.44 -16.78
CA VAL A 18 2.61 2.28 -15.80
C VAL A 18 3.05 1.55 -14.54
N LEU A 19 4.18 0.85 -14.59
CA LEU A 19 4.73 0.08 -13.47
C LEU A 19 6.20 0.46 -13.27
N TYR A 20 6.53 0.84 -12.04
CA TYR A 20 7.90 1.15 -11.63
C TYR A 20 8.31 0.21 -10.52
N GLN A 21 9.29 -0.64 -10.78
CA GLN A 21 9.83 -1.57 -9.79
C GLN A 21 11.19 -1.07 -9.30
N LEU A 22 11.32 -0.98 -7.97
CA LEU A 22 12.56 -0.61 -7.30
C LEU A 22 13.05 -1.84 -6.51
N TYR A 23 14.22 -2.36 -6.86
CA TYR A 23 14.84 -3.51 -6.17
C TYR A 23 15.84 -3.10 -5.08
N LEU A 24 16.07 -1.80 -4.91
CA LEU A 24 17.01 -1.25 -3.94
C LEU A 24 16.26 -0.86 -2.66
N GLY A 25 16.92 -0.97 -1.51
CA GLY A 25 16.39 -0.44 -0.26
C GLY A 25 16.19 1.08 -0.37
N LEU A 26 14.99 1.55 -0.05
CA LEU A 26 14.70 2.99 -0.01
C LEU A 26 15.16 3.59 1.32
N PRO A 27 15.81 4.76 1.32
CA PRO A 27 16.01 5.54 2.54
C PRO A 27 14.67 5.79 3.22
N ARG A 28 14.65 5.76 4.57
CA ARG A 28 13.40 5.91 5.35
C ARG A 28 12.59 7.15 4.96
N ALA A 29 13.25 8.28 4.70
CA ALA A 29 12.59 9.51 4.29
C ALA A 29 11.85 9.37 2.95
N ASP A 30 12.44 8.67 1.98
CA ASP A 30 11.81 8.42 0.68
C ASP A 30 10.65 7.43 0.78
N LEU A 31 10.76 6.43 1.65
CA LEU A 31 9.70 5.48 1.91
C LEU A 31 8.48 6.17 2.53
N VAL A 32 8.68 6.99 3.57
CA VAL A 32 7.61 7.77 4.21
C VAL A 32 7.00 8.78 3.23
N ALA A 33 7.81 9.44 2.40
CA ALA A 33 7.30 10.33 1.35
C ALA A 33 6.43 9.57 0.33
N SER A 34 6.76 8.31 0.04
CA SER A 34 5.93 7.46 -0.83
C SER A 34 4.61 7.10 -0.17
N TYR A 35 4.60 6.79 1.13
CA TYR A 35 3.35 6.54 1.88
C TYR A 35 2.47 7.80 1.96
N LEU A 36 3.06 8.97 2.16
CA LEU A 36 2.33 10.24 2.19
C LEU A 36 1.70 10.60 0.84
N ALA A 37 2.35 10.22 -0.26
CA ALA A 37 1.91 10.52 -1.61
C ALA A 37 1.00 9.45 -2.22
N MET A 38 0.77 8.32 -1.54
CA MET A 38 -0.03 7.23 -2.09
C MET A 38 -1.53 7.56 -2.01
N ASP A 39 -2.27 7.26 -3.07
CA ASP A 39 -3.74 7.21 -3.02
C ASP A 39 -4.22 5.84 -2.51
N ILE A 40 -3.52 4.78 -2.89
CA ILE A 40 -3.82 3.40 -2.52
C ILE A 40 -2.52 2.66 -2.15
N GLY A 41 -2.48 2.11 -0.94
CA GLY A 41 -1.48 1.13 -0.51
C GLY A 41 -1.92 -0.29 -0.84
N VAL A 42 -1.01 -1.14 -1.33
CA VAL A 42 -1.31 -2.55 -1.66
C VAL A 42 -0.37 -3.46 -0.87
N VAL A 43 -0.94 -4.25 0.03
CA VAL A 43 -0.21 -5.18 0.89
C VAL A 43 -0.85 -6.56 0.77
N THR A 44 -0.30 -7.38 -0.12
CA THR A 44 -0.90 -8.67 -0.49
C THR A 44 0.04 -9.87 -0.27
N PRO A 45 0.60 -10.07 0.94
CA PRO A 45 1.41 -11.25 1.21
C PRO A 45 0.54 -12.51 1.23
N LYS A 46 1.14 -13.65 0.86
CA LYS A 46 0.51 -14.97 0.99
C LYS A 46 0.47 -15.46 2.44
N LYS A 47 1.57 -15.25 3.19
CA LYS A 47 1.70 -15.53 4.63
C LYS A 47 2.72 -14.56 5.25
N ASP A 48 2.27 -13.73 6.18
CA ASP A 48 3.07 -12.78 6.94
C ASP A 48 2.49 -12.68 8.36
N GLY A 49 3.34 -12.82 9.37
CA GLY A 49 2.89 -12.84 10.77
C GLY A 49 2.25 -11.53 11.25
N MET A 50 2.59 -10.38 10.65
CA MET A 50 2.02 -9.09 11.03
C MET A 50 1.92 -8.13 9.83
N ASN A 51 2.99 -7.94 9.08
CA ASN A 51 3.15 -6.84 8.13
C ASN A 51 3.00 -5.44 8.77
N LEU A 52 4.10 -4.88 9.29
CA LEU A 52 4.11 -3.53 9.87
C LEU A 52 3.97 -2.43 8.80
N VAL A 53 4.34 -2.73 7.55
CA VAL A 53 4.22 -1.80 6.42
C VAL A 53 2.77 -1.34 6.23
N ALA A 54 1.79 -2.24 6.36
CA ALA A 54 0.36 -1.88 6.32
C ALA A 54 -0.02 -0.82 7.37
N LYS A 55 0.56 -0.91 8.57
CA LYS A 55 0.32 0.06 9.65
C LYS A 55 1.02 1.39 9.38
N GLU A 56 2.27 1.34 8.93
CA GLU A 56 3.03 2.53 8.56
C GLU A 56 2.32 3.33 7.47
N MET A 57 1.80 2.64 6.45
CA MET A 57 1.00 3.24 5.37
C MET A 57 -0.19 4.02 5.92
N LEU A 58 -1.06 3.39 6.71
CA LEU A 58 -2.24 4.05 7.28
C LEU A 58 -1.90 5.18 8.26
N VAL A 59 -0.86 5.00 9.08
CA VAL A 59 -0.43 6.05 10.02
C VAL A 59 0.13 7.25 9.27
N CYS A 60 0.88 7.04 8.18
CA CYS A 60 1.42 8.12 7.38
C CYS A 60 0.34 8.84 6.58
N ASN A 61 -0.59 8.11 5.95
CA ASN A 61 -1.69 8.69 5.20
C ASN A 61 -3.03 8.02 5.54
N PRO A 62 -3.75 8.52 6.55
CA PRO A 62 -5.05 7.99 6.96
C PRO A 62 -6.16 8.16 5.91
N HIS A 63 -5.96 9.01 4.91
CA HIS A 63 -6.94 9.27 3.85
C HIS A 63 -6.74 8.38 2.62
N ALA A 64 -5.63 7.64 2.54
CA ALA A 64 -5.39 6.69 1.46
C ALA A 64 -6.25 5.44 1.63
N GLY A 65 -6.61 4.81 0.52
CA GLY A 65 -7.16 3.46 0.53
C GLY A 65 -6.06 2.44 0.84
N LEU A 66 -6.43 1.34 1.48
CA LEU A 66 -5.53 0.19 1.68
C LEU A 66 -6.18 -1.07 1.09
N ILE A 67 -5.42 -1.85 0.33
CA ILE A 67 -5.80 -3.20 -0.10
C ILE A 67 -4.95 -4.18 0.70
N LEU A 68 -5.59 -5.02 1.50
CA LEU A 68 -4.91 -5.91 2.45
C LEU A 68 -5.35 -7.36 2.28
N SER A 69 -4.37 -8.26 2.12
CA SER A 69 -4.58 -9.70 2.09
C SER A 69 -4.83 -10.28 3.48
N THR A 70 -5.71 -11.28 3.58
CA THR A 70 -5.90 -12.11 4.80
C THR A 70 -4.64 -12.89 5.20
N GLY A 71 -3.66 -12.99 4.28
CA GLY A 71 -2.35 -13.54 4.56
C GLY A 71 -1.48 -12.66 5.47
N ALA A 72 -1.85 -11.40 5.73
CA ALA A 72 -1.14 -10.50 6.65
C ALA A 72 -1.76 -10.52 8.05
N GLY A 73 -0.96 -10.76 9.09
CA GLY A 73 -1.46 -10.76 10.48
C GLY A 73 -2.09 -9.44 10.96
N SER A 74 -1.72 -8.29 10.36
CA SER A 74 -2.36 -7.00 10.66
C SER A 74 -3.83 -6.97 10.25
N GLU A 75 -4.26 -7.80 9.29
CA GLU A 75 -5.65 -7.85 8.83
C GLU A 75 -6.61 -8.20 9.97
N ILE A 76 -6.27 -9.21 10.78
CA ILE A 76 -7.06 -9.62 11.94
C ILE A 76 -7.21 -8.45 12.94
N GLN A 77 -6.14 -7.68 13.15
CA GLN A 77 -6.17 -6.54 14.07
C GLN A 77 -7.01 -5.40 13.50
N PHE A 78 -6.93 -5.13 12.20
CA PHE A 78 -7.73 -4.08 11.56
C PHE A 78 -9.22 -4.44 11.55
N SER A 79 -9.55 -5.71 11.30
CA SER A 79 -10.92 -6.21 11.42
C SER A 79 -11.46 -6.09 12.85
N THR A 80 -10.61 -6.30 13.87
CA THR A 80 -11.03 -6.25 15.29
C THR A 80 -11.13 -4.83 15.83
N ALA A 81 -10.22 -3.95 15.42
CA ALA A 81 -10.16 -2.56 15.91
C ALA A 81 -11.30 -1.68 15.37
N GLY A 82 -12.14 -2.21 14.48
CA GLY A 82 -13.27 -1.47 13.96
C GLY A 82 -12.85 -0.34 13.03
N PHE A 83 -11.81 -0.53 12.20
CA PHE A 83 -11.50 0.35 11.07
C PHE A 83 -12.58 0.26 9.96
N TYR A 84 -13.83 0.46 10.36
CA TYR A 84 -15.02 0.69 9.55
C TYR A 84 -15.34 2.18 9.69
N ASN A 85 -15.61 2.87 8.59
CA ASN A 85 -16.00 4.27 8.68
C ASN A 85 -17.43 4.37 9.23
N GLU A 86 -17.60 4.95 10.41
CA GLU A 86 -18.89 5.02 11.12
C GLU A 86 -19.97 5.84 10.39
N GLU A 87 -19.59 6.74 9.47
CA GLU A 87 -20.56 7.61 8.77
C GLU A 87 -21.26 6.94 7.56
N ASN A 88 -20.62 5.97 6.89
CA ASN A 88 -21.15 5.33 5.66
C ASN A 88 -21.10 3.79 5.66
N GLY A 89 -20.46 3.15 6.64
CA GLY A 89 -20.29 1.69 6.67
C GLY A 89 -19.24 1.14 5.69
N ASP A 90 -18.53 2.02 4.99
CA ASP A 90 -17.47 1.64 4.07
C ASP A 90 -16.22 1.17 4.83
N GLN A 91 -15.61 0.08 4.36
CA GLN A 91 -14.38 -0.45 4.96
C GLN A 91 -13.25 0.55 4.75
N CYS A 92 -12.48 0.89 5.81
CA CYS A 92 -11.29 1.76 5.67
C CYS A 92 -10.14 1.06 4.90
N TYR A 93 -10.32 -0.21 4.54
CA TYR A 93 -9.44 -0.96 3.65
C TYR A 93 -10.24 -2.03 2.91
N LYS A 94 -9.85 -2.36 1.69
CA LYS A 94 -10.41 -3.49 0.93
C LYS A 94 -9.70 -4.78 1.33
N ARG A 95 -10.45 -5.72 1.89
CA ARG A 95 -9.96 -7.06 2.23
C ARG A 95 -9.88 -7.95 0.98
N VAL A 96 -8.78 -8.66 0.81
CA VAL A 96 -8.58 -9.67 -0.24
C VAL A 96 -8.37 -11.03 0.43
N ALA A 97 -9.36 -11.92 0.32
CA ALA A 97 -9.34 -13.24 0.94
C ALA A 97 -8.62 -14.29 0.07
N ASP A 98 -8.84 -14.24 -1.24
CA ASP A 98 -8.15 -15.06 -2.22
C ASP A 98 -7.47 -14.15 -3.25
N LEU A 99 -6.14 -14.27 -3.33
CA LEU A 99 -5.32 -13.51 -4.28
C LEU A 99 -5.39 -14.07 -5.70
N TYR A 100 -5.88 -15.30 -5.86
CA TYR A 100 -6.00 -15.98 -7.13
C TYR A 100 -7.44 -15.97 -7.66
N ASP A 101 -8.37 -15.33 -6.95
CA ASP A 101 -9.73 -15.14 -7.44
C ASP A 101 -9.74 -14.02 -8.47
N ILE A 102 -9.84 -14.41 -9.75
CA ILE A 102 -9.77 -13.51 -10.92
C ILE A 102 -11.18 -13.18 -11.44
N GLN A 103 -12.22 -13.48 -10.66
CA GLN A 103 -13.63 -13.32 -11.06
C GLN A 103 -14.09 -11.86 -11.05
#